data_AF-A0A7S2TR87-F1
#
_entry.id   AF-A0A7S2TR87-F1
#
_cell.length_a   1.000
_cell.length_b   1.000
_cell.length_c   1.000
_cell.angle_alpha   90.00
_cell.angle_beta   90.00
_cell.angle_gamma   90.00
#
_symmetry.space_group_name_H-M   'P 1'
#
loop_
_entity.id
_entity.type
_entity.pdbx_description
1 polymer ?
#
loop_
_entity_poly.entity_id
_entity_poly.type
_entity_poly.pdbx_seq_one_letter_code
_entity_poly.pdbx_strand_id
1 'polypeptide(L)'
;DPCNPQPMSGDGVIAWAFLNILREEYQDCDIKGDCQKSAESVMKCSSGQRKHSFLSALDTFSDYRFVIAFETAQVDGYMSSTAIVAAMAGALPIFWGDESVGAKVDVEEGDGADGDWVDGGEEGTRKTGRKMDVHSHDLNEKRLFNMNDYVAEEHVLKLRDAEDMQGDHRVVFAENFLRGDMKKAVEKIRELNEAPEKYTQVVSQPLITGEDAEESFFHPLRISRSFRIVLEDLESFAA
;
A
#
# COMPACT_ATOMS: atom_id res chain seq x y z
N ASP A 1 9.91 -26.94 -19.20
CA ASP A 1 9.71 -27.06 -17.74
C ASP A 1 8.32 -26.60 -17.35
N PRO A 2 7.55 -27.43 -16.62
CA PRO A 2 6.40 -26.91 -15.88
C PRO A 2 6.94 -25.91 -14.86
N CYS A 3 6.33 -24.73 -14.81
CA CYS A 3 6.75 -23.56 -14.03
C CYS A 3 7.32 -23.94 -12.67
N ASN A 4 8.64 -23.80 -12.49
CA ASN A 4 9.24 -23.83 -11.17
C ASN A 4 8.67 -22.64 -10.40
N PRO A 5 7.89 -22.84 -9.33
CA PRO A 5 7.30 -21.73 -8.59
C PRO A 5 8.44 -20.85 -8.10
N GLN A 6 8.43 -19.59 -8.52
CA GLN A 6 9.36 -18.60 -7.97
C GLN A 6 9.07 -18.49 -6.47
N PRO A 7 10.08 -18.47 -5.59
CA PRO A 7 9.86 -18.24 -4.17
C PRO A 7 9.09 -16.91 -4.02
N MET A 8 8.00 -16.94 -3.26
CA MET A 8 7.26 -15.70 -2.97
C MET A 8 8.20 -14.74 -2.23
N SER A 9 8.16 -13.46 -2.61
CA SER A 9 8.80 -12.40 -1.80
C SER A 9 8.24 -12.45 -0.37
N GLY A 10 9.02 -11.99 0.61
CA GLY A 10 8.58 -12.00 2.02
C GLY A 10 7.21 -11.37 2.23
N ASP A 11 6.90 -10.28 1.54
CA ASP A 11 5.61 -9.59 1.69
C ASP A 11 4.46 -10.32 0.95
N GLY A 12 4.77 -11.08 -0.11
CA GLY A 12 3.80 -11.97 -0.75
C GLY A 12 3.32 -13.08 0.20
N VAL A 13 4.18 -13.55 1.10
CA VAL A 13 3.81 -14.54 2.13
C VAL A 13 2.78 -13.94 3.11
N ILE A 14 2.95 -12.68 3.50
CA ILE A 14 2.03 -11.97 4.41
C ILE A 14 0.65 -11.84 3.77
N ALA A 15 0.58 -11.48 2.49
CA ALA A 15 -0.66 -11.41 1.74
C ALA A 15 -1.43 -12.75 1.74
N TRP A 16 -0.72 -13.85 1.49
CA TRP A 16 -1.31 -15.19 1.50
C TRP A 16 -1.75 -15.63 2.88
N ALA A 17 -0.93 -15.40 3.90
CA ALA A 17 -1.28 -15.70 5.28
C ALA A 17 -2.56 -14.97 5.70
N PHE A 18 -2.65 -13.67 5.37
CA PHE A 18 -3.83 -12.87 5.64
C PHE A 18 -5.08 -13.40 4.93
N LEU A 19 -4.98 -13.74 3.63
CA LEU A 19 -6.09 -14.32 2.87
C LEU A 19 -6.61 -15.62 3.49
N ASN A 20 -5.71 -16.51 3.91
CA ASN A 20 -6.10 -17.78 4.50
C ASN A 20 -6.78 -17.57 5.87
N ILE A 21 -6.24 -16.69 6.72
CA ILE A 21 -6.86 -16.35 8.00
C ILE A 21 -8.22 -15.67 7.79
N LEU A 22 -8.35 -14.75 6.84
CA LEU A 22 -9.60 -14.07 6.51
C LEU A 22 -10.69 -15.06 6.05
N ARG A 23 -10.32 -16.03 5.21
CA ARG A 23 -11.22 -17.10 4.75
C ARG A 23 -11.66 -18.02 5.88
N GLU A 24 -10.72 -18.46 6.72
CA GLU A 24 -10.99 -19.38 7.82
C GLU A 24 -11.86 -18.75 8.91
N GLU A 25 -11.53 -17.51 9.29
CA GLU A 25 -12.14 -16.88 10.44
C GLU A 25 -13.42 -16.12 10.09
N TYR A 26 -13.61 -15.69 8.84
CA TYR A 26 -14.69 -14.76 8.50
C TYR A 26 -15.42 -15.03 7.18
N GLN A 27 -14.78 -14.76 6.03
CA GLN A 27 -15.46 -14.84 4.74
C GLN A 27 -14.48 -15.16 3.61
N ASP A 28 -14.93 -15.95 2.65
CA ASP A 28 -14.16 -16.21 1.44
C ASP A 28 -14.01 -14.95 0.57
N CYS A 29 -12.95 -14.91 -0.23
CA CYS A 29 -12.56 -13.78 -1.06
C CYS A 29 -12.51 -14.16 -2.53
N ASP A 30 -13.07 -13.31 -3.38
CA ASP A 30 -12.89 -13.42 -4.83
C ASP A 30 -11.48 -12.99 -5.21
N ILE A 31 -10.69 -13.93 -5.73
CA ILE A 31 -9.35 -13.64 -6.23
C ILE A 31 -9.45 -13.35 -7.73
N LYS A 32 -9.12 -12.13 -8.12
CA LYS A 32 -9.04 -11.71 -9.53
C LYS A 32 -7.56 -11.50 -9.89
N GLY A 33 -7.10 -12.08 -11.00
CA GLY A 33 -5.71 -11.96 -11.47
C GLY A 33 -4.89 -13.25 -11.40
N ASP A 34 -3.64 -13.16 -11.88
CA ASP A 34 -2.72 -14.30 -12.05
C ASP A 34 -1.95 -14.70 -10.78
N CYS A 35 -2.29 -14.16 -9.60
CA CYS A 35 -1.59 -14.40 -8.33
C CYS A 35 -1.62 -15.87 -7.85
N GLN A 36 -2.35 -16.77 -8.53
CA GLN A 36 -2.58 -18.15 -8.10
C GLN A 36 -1.59 -19.20 -8.65
N LYS A 37 -0.39 -18.83 -9.08
CA LYS A 37 0.60 -19.83 -9.52
C LYS A 37 1.30 -20.46 -8.29
N SER A 38 0.63 -21.51 -7.74
CA SER A 38 0.94 -22.45 -6.62
C SER A 38 0.41 -22.06 -5.22
N ALA A 39 -0.16 -22.94 -4.38
CA ALA A 39 0.25 -24.33 -4.05
C ALA A 39 -0.61 -25.52 -4.55
N GLU A 40 -1.95 -25.49 -4.52
CA GLU A 40 -2.79 -26.66 -4.87
C GLU A 40 -3.58 -26.49 -6.19
N SER A 41 -2.88 -26.17 -7.29
CA SER A 41 -3.38 -26.18 -8.69
C SER A 41 -4.47 -25.13 -9.02
N VAL A 42 -4.38 -24.36 -10.11
CA VAL A 42 -4.87 -24.69 -11.48
C VAL A 42 -6.36 -25.12 -11.57
N MET A 43 -7.16 -25.05 -10.51
CA MET A 43 -8.60 -25.27 -10.61
C MET A 43 -9.31 -23.99 -11.06
N LYS A 44 -9.23 -23.76 -12.38
CA LYS A 44 -10.06 -22.84 -13.20
C LYS A 44 -9.71 -21.34 -13.20
N CYS A 45 -8.43 -20.98 -13.17
CA CYS A 45 -8.06 -19.69 -13.78
C CYS A 45 -8.19 -19.84 -15.30
N SER A 46 -9.25 -19.27 -15.90
CA SER A 46 -9.36 -19.12 -17.35
C SER A 46 -8.22 -18.20 -17.80
N SER A 47 -7.16 -18.82 -18.35
CA SER A 47 -5.85 -18.28 -18.71
C SER A 47 -5.86 -17.27 -19.86
N GLY A 48 -6.83 -16.37 -19.89
CA GLY A 48 -7.01 -15.34 -20.90
C GLY A 48 -7.20 -13.95 -20.30
N GLN A 49 -6.43 -13.56 -19.28
CA GLN A 49 -6.58 -12.21 -18.73
C GLN A 49 -5.67 -11.21 -19.46
N ARG A 50 -6.33 -10.40 -20.28
CA ARG A 50 -5.83 -9.15 -20.85
C ARG A 50 -5.36 -8.25 -19.71
N LYS A 51 -4.34 -7.41 -19.95
CA LYS A 51 -4.06 -6.25 -19.09
C LYS A 51 -5.39 -5.54 -18.82
N HIS A 52 -5.88 -5.62 -17.59
CA HIS A 52 -7.10 -4.91 -17.22
C HIS A 52 -6.80 -3.43 -17.39
N SER A 53 -7.59 -2.75 -18.23
CA SER A 53 -7.54 -1.30 -18.26
C SER A 53 -7.98 -0.78 -16.89
N PHE A 54 -7.53 0.43 -16.54
CA PHE A 54 -7.97 1.13 -15.33
C PHE A 54 -9.51 1.10 -15.17
N LEU A 55 -10.25 1.35 -16.26
CA LEU A 55 -11.72 1.30 -16.27
C LEU A 55 -12.27 -0.10 -15.99
N SER A 56 -11.63 -1.16 -16.48
CA SER A 56 -12.04 -2.54 -16.17
C SER A 56 -11.79 -2.90 -14.71
N ALA A 57 -10.71 -2.39 -14.11
CA ALA A 57 -10.44 -2.58 -12.70
C ALA A 57 -11.46 -1.83 -11.83
N LEU A 58 -11.82 -0.59 -12.19
CA LEU A 58 -12.90 0.15 -11.52
C LEU A 58 -14.23 -0.60 -11.54
N ASP A 59 -14.65 -1.06 -12.73
CA ASP A 59 -15.88 -1.84 -12.91
C ASP A 59 -15.85 -3.11 -12.05
N THR A 60 -14.74 -3.85 -12.08
CA THR A 60 -14.56 -5.06 -11.25
C THR A 60 -14.65 -4.75 -9.76
N PHE A 61 -14.04 -3.67 -9.28
CA PHE A 61 -13.99 -3.34 -7.86
C PHE A 61 -15.29 -2.73 -7.32
N SER A 62 -16.14 -2.16 -8.18
CA SER A 62 -17.41 -1.55 -7.77
C SER A 62 -18.43 -2.55 -7.21
N ASP A 63 -18.25 -3.85 -7.49
CA ASP A 63 -19.08 -4.93 -6.93
C ASP A 63 -18.68 -5.32 -5.50
N TYR A 64 -17.57 -4.80 -4.97
CA TYR A 64 -16.99 -5.21 -3.70
C TYR A 64 -16.98 -4.08 -2.67
N ARG A 65 -17.23 -4.44 -1.40
CA ARG A 65 -17.10 -3.50 -0.27
C ARG A 65 -15.65 -3.30 0.14
N PHE A 66 -14.82 -4.33 0.03
CA PHE A 66 -13.41 -4.30 0.40
C PHE A 66 -12.57 -4.83 -0.76
N VAL A 67 -11.39 -4.27 -0.96
CA VAL A 67 -10.41 -4.75 -1.93
C VAL A 67 -9.07 -4.88 -1.25
N ILE A 68 -8.46 -6.07 -1.33
CA ILE A 68 -7.11 -6.30 -0.80
C ILE A 68 -6.11 -5.70 -1.79
N ALA A 69 -5.45 -4.63 -1.34
CA ALA A 69 -4.51 -3.82 -2.11
C ALA A 69 -3.11 -3.94 -1.49
N PHE A 70 -2.60 -5.16 -1.43
CA PHE A 70 -1.26 -5.43 -0.89
C PHE A 70 -0.20 -5.19 -1.96
N GLU A 71 0.85 -4.49 -1.57
CA GLU A 71 2.05 -4.30 -2.38
C GLU A 71 2.94 -5.54 -2.35
N THR A 72 3.73 -5.71 -3.41
CA THR A 72 4.68 -6.84 -3.51
C THR A 72 5.87 -6.71 -2.58
N ALA A 73 6.13 -5.48 -2.13
CA ALA A 73 7.21 -5.13 -1.21
C ALA A 73 6.81 -3.91 -0.37
N GLN A 74 7.19 -3.90 0.90
CA GLN A 74 7.11 -2.73 1.78
C GLN A 74 8.37 -1.86 1.56
N VAL A 75 8.19 -0.82 0.77
CA VAL A 75 9.24 0.14 0.38
C VAL A 75 8.75 1.54 0.73
N ASP A 76 9.59 2.35 1.37
CA ASP A 76 9.32 3.75 1.73
C ASP A 76 8.82 4.56 0.51
N GLY A 77 7.66 5.19 0.63
CA GLY A 77 6.94 5.92 -0.42
C GLY A 77 6.24 5.05 -1.47
N TYR A 78 6.31 3.71 -1.38
CA TYR A 78 5.75 2.83 -2.40
C TYR A 78 4.28 2.48 -2.14
N MET A 79 3.44 2.94 -3.07
CA MET A 79 2.05 2.56 -3.18
C MET A 79 1.69 2.43 -4.67
N SER A 80 1.11 1.31 -5.05
CA SER A 80 0.60 1.08 -6.39
C SER A 80 -0.76 1.74 -6.61
N SER A 81 -1.22 1.75 -7.85
CA SER A 81 -2.56 2.23 -8.19
C SER A 81 -3.68 1.39 -7.57
N THR A 82 -3.42 0.19 -7.04
CA THR A 82 -4.48 -0.75 -6.61
C THR A 82 -5.34 -0.16 -5.50
N ALA A 83 -4.71 0.45 -4.48
CA ALA A 83 -5.43 1.09 -3.38
C ALA A 83 -6.26 2.29 -3.86
N ILE A 84 -5.69 3.10 -4.76
CA ILE A 84 -6.36 4.27 -5.35
C ILE A 84 -7.56 3.82 -6.20
N VAL A 85 -7.38 2.83 -7.08
CA VAL A 85 -8.45 2.29 -7.94
C VAL A 85 -9.59 1.71 -7.09
N ALA A 86 -9.26 0.97 -6.03
CA ALA A 86 -10.25 0.44 -5.10
C ALA A 86 -11.08 1.55 -4.43
N ALA A 87 -10.41 2.59 -3.94
CA ALA A 87 -11.09 3.74 -3.34
C ALA A 87 -11.98 4.48 -4.35
N MET A 88 -11.49 4.68 -5.58
CA MET A 88 -12.25 5.30 -6.68
C MET A 88 -13.46 4.47 -7.12
N ALA A 89 -13.39 3.14 -7.01
CA ALA A 89 -14.50 2.23 -7.25
C ALA A 89 -15.54 2.24 -6.11
N GLY A 90 -15.31 2.99 -5.04
CA GLY A 90 -16.19 3.07 -3.87
C GLY A 90 -15.89 2.02 -2.79
N ALA A 91 -14.97 1.09 -3.04
CA ALA A 91 -14.56 0.09 -2.06
C ALA A 91 -13.68 0.71 -0.96
N LEU A 92 -13.49 -0.02 0.14
CA LEU A 92 -12.49 0.27 1.15
C LEU A 92 -11.22 -0.55 0.86
N PRO A 93 -10.07 0.07 0.54
CA PRO A 93 -8.85 -0.68 0.32
C PRO A 93 -8.29 -1.20 1.65
N ILE A 94 -7.96 -2.50 1.68
CA ILE A 94 -7.18 -3.15 2.74
C ILE A 94 -5.73 -3.18 2.26
N PHE A 95 -4.93 -2.26 2.75
CA PHE A 95 -3.60 -1.96 2.24
C PHE A 95 -2.51 -2.59 3.08
N TRP A 96 -1.46 -3.06 2.41
CA TRP A 96 -0.18 -3.46 2.98
C TRP A 96 0.92 -2.95 2.06
N GLY A 97 1.97 -2.36 2.62
CA GLY A 97 3.03 -1.72 1.84
C GLY A 97 3.76 -0.76 2.75
N ASP A 98 4.15 0.39 2.23
CA ASP A 98 4.75 1.47 3.01
C ASP A 98 3.95 1.82 4.28
N GLU A 99 4.62 1.80 5.44
CA GLU A 99 4.01 2.08 6.75
C GLU A 99 3.58 3.55 6.87
N SER A 100 4.23 4.44 6.14
CA SER A 100 3.91 5.86 6.19
C SER A 100 2.63 6.23 5.43
N VAL A 101 2.09 5.31 4.61
CA VAL A 101 0.83 5.51 3.86
C VAL A 101 -0.35 5.58 4.81
N GLY A 102 -0.96 6.76 4.89
CA GLY A 102 -2.02 7.03 5.86
C GLY A 102 -1.53 6.98 7.31
N ALA A 103 -0.25 7.20 7.57
CA ALA A 103 0.21 7.45 8.93
C ALA A 103 -0.18 8.87 9.36
N LYS A 104 -0.60 9.01 10.62
CA LYS A 104 -0.81 10.32 11.24
C LYS A 104 0.50 11.07 11.23
N VAL A 105 0.54 12.19 10.51
CA VAL A 105 1.59 13.18 10.72
C VAL A 105 1.19 13.95 11.97
N ASP A 106 1.77 13.58 13.11
CA ASP A 106 1.81 14.48 14.25
C ASP A 106 2.71 15.66 13.83
N VAL A 107 2.10 16.67 13.21
CA VAL A 107 2.76 17.96 12.99
C VAL A 107 2.95 18.51 14.38
N GLU A 108 4.12 18.26 14.97
CA GLU A 108 4.56 19.06 16.11
C GLU A 108 4.48 20.50 15.63
N GLU A 109 3.54 21.28 16.20
CA GLU A 109 3.49 22.73 16.02
C GLU A 109 4.81 23.28 16.59
N GLY A 110 5.85 23.24 15.76
CA GLY A 110 7.12 23.86 16.08
C GLY A 110 6.83 25.34 16.23
N ASP A 111 6.93 25.84 17.46
CA ASP A 111 6.89 27.26 17.77
C ASP A 111 7.74 27.98 16.72
N GLY A 112 7.06 28.71 15.83
CA GLY A 112 7.66 29.37 14.68
C GLY A 112 8.82 30.24 15.11
N ALA A 113 10.02 29.67 15.12
CA ALA A 113 11.24 30.43 15.19
C ALA A 113 11.47 30.91 13.77
N ASP A 114 11.40 32.22 13.59
CA ASP A 114 11.88 32.96 12.43
C ASP A 114 13.38 32.70 12.24
N GLY A 115 13.72 31.48 11.84
CA GLY A 115 15.07 31.03 11.61
C GLY A 115 15.57 31.62 10.31
N ASP A 116 16.30 32.74 10.43
CA ASP A 116 17.23 33.21 9.40
C ASP A 116 17.93 31.99 8.78
N TRP A 117 17.83 31.85 7.46
CA TRP A 117 18.58 30.86 6.70
C TRP A 117 20.08 31.18 6.85
N VAL A 118 20.72 30.59 7.85
CA VAL A 118 22.16 30.72 8.03
C VAL A 118 22.83 29.83 6.99
N ASP A 119 23.47 30.48 6.01
CA ASP A 119 24.27 29.86 4.97
C ASP A 119 25.55 29.26 5.60
N GLY A 120 25.40 28.04 6.13
CA GLY A 120 26.47 27.28 6.77
C GLY A 120 27.26 26.48 5.74
N GLY A 121 28.30 27.08 5.18
CA GLY A 121 29.36 26.33 4.52
C GLY A 121 30.16 25.54 5.54
N GLU A 122 30.29 24.22 5.36
CA GLU A 122 31.54 23.47 5.51
C GLU A 122 31.39 21.98 5.15
N GLU A 123 32.51 21.42 4.67
CA GLU A 123 32.68 20.12 4.04
C GLU A 123 32.28 18.93 4.94
N GLY A 124 31.29 18.15 4.50
CA GLY A 124 30.95 16.89 5.14
C GLY A 124 30.12 16.00 4.22
N THR A 125 30.76 14.94 3.70
CA THR A 125 30.16 13.77 3.02
C THR A 125 28.81 13.99 2.34
N ARG A 126 28.86 14.28 1.02
CA ARG A 126 27.72 14.20 0.10
C ARG A 126 27.09 12.80 0.13
N LYS A 127 26.15 12.57 1.04
CA LYS A 127 25.07 11.58 0.85
C LYS A 127 24.10 12.20 -0.15
N THR A 128 24.35 12.00 -1.44
CA THR A 128 23.44 12.41 -2.54
C THR A 128 22.23 11.47 -2.64
N GLY A 129 21.61 11.16 -1.51
CA GLY A 129 20.27 10.62 -1.49
C GLY A 129 19.35 11.77 -1.12
N ARG A 130 18.89 12.56 -2.09
CA ARG A 130 17.60 13.23 -1.90
C ARG A 130 16.62 12.09 -1.70
N LYS A 131 16.23 11.82 -0.45
CA LYS A 131 14.95 11.15 -0.21
C LYS A 131 13.95 12.03 -0.93
N MET A 132 13.39 11.53 -2.03
CA MET A 132 12.13 12.08 -2.48
C MET A 132 11.18 11.71 -1.35
N ASP A 133 10.83 12.69 -0.53
CA ASP A 133 9.71 12.57 0.40
C ASP A 133 8.46 12.44 -0.48
N VAL A 134 8.24 11.24 -1.02
CA VAL A 134 7.01 10.90 -1.70
C VAL A 134 6.00 10.81 -0.57
N HIS A 135 5.23 11.87 -0.41
CA HIS A 135 4.30 12.09 0.69
C HIS A 135 3.15 11.07 0.66
N SER A 136 3.42 9.88 1.17
CA SER A 136 2.45 8.89 1.61
C SER A 136 1.39 9.46 2.58
N HIS A 137 1.67 10.64 3.14
CA HIS A 137 0.79 11.49 3.95
C HIS A 137 -0.36 12.16 3.19
N ASP A 138 -0.33 12.18 1.84
CA ASP A 138 -1.42 12.75 1.04
C ASP A 138 -2.68 11.86 1.07
N LEU A 139 -2.60 10.62 1.56
CA LEU A 139 -3.79 9.78 1.71
C LEU A 139 -4.44 9.94 3.07
N ASN A 140 -5.77 10.02 3.05
CA ASN A 140 -6.58 10.00 4.25
C ASN A 140 -6.56 8.62 4.89
N GLU A 141 -5.87 8.50 6.02
CA GLU A 141 -5.81 7.31 6.86
C GLU A 141 -7.21 6.76 7.21
N LYS A 142 -8.21 7.63 7.35
CA LYS A 142 -9.58 7.23 7.68
C LYS A 142 -10.33 6.62 6.49
N ARG A 143 -9.77 6.73 5.28
CA ARG A 143 -10.31 6.17 4.03
C ARG A 143 -9.58 4.89 3.60
N LEU A 144 -8.63 4.43 4.41
CA LEU A 144 -7.80 3.26 4.16
C LEU A 144 -7.88 2.30 5.36
N PHE A 145 -7.84 1.00 5.12
CA PHE A 145 -7.60 0.02 6.17
C PHE A 145 -6.13 -0.41 6.06
N ASN A 146 -5.23 0.19 6.86
CA ASN A 146 -3.81 -0.12 6.81
C ASN A 146 -3.49 -1.35 7.68
N MET A 147 -2.99 -2.42 7.07
CA MET A 147 -2.63 -3.66 7.75
C MET A 147 -1.34 -3.54 8.57
N ASN A 148 -0.49 -2.53 8.28
CA ASN A 148 0.70 -2.24 9.08
C ASN A 148 0.33 -1.87 10.53
N ASP A 149 -0.87 -1.34 10.78
CA ASP A 149 -1.36 -1.04 12.13
C ASP A 149 -1.60 -2.29 13.00
N TYR A 150 -1.67 -3.47 12.37
CA TYR A 150 -2.03 -4.72 13.03
C TYR A 150 -0.86 -5.68 13.15
N VAL A 151 0.11 -5.62 12.24
CA VAL A 151 1.27 -6.51 12.22
C VAL A 151 2.49 -5.73 12.67
N ALA A 152 3.07 -6.13 13.80
CA ALA A 152 4.26 -5.48 14.33
C ALA A 152 5.45 -5.60 13.36
N GLU A 153 6.25 -4.54 13.21
CA GLU A 153 7.44 -4.50 12.32
C GLU A 153 8.41 -5.65 12.63
N GLU A 154 8.61 -5.96 13.93
CA GLU A 154 9.43 -7.08 14.39
C GLU A 154 8.95 -8.46 13.89
N HIS A 155 7.65 -8.61 13.61
CA HIS A 155 7.10 -9.82 13.02
C HIS A 155 7.39 -9.91 11.53
N VAL A 156 7.36 -8.77 10.82
CA VAL A 156 7.76 -8.68 9.41
C VAL A 156 9.23 -9.02 9.25
N LEU A 157 10.10 -8.48 10.10
CA LEU A 157 11.54 -8.77 10.10
C LEU A 157 11.81 -10.26 10.31
N LYS A 158 11.14 -10.90 11.27
CA LYS A 158 11.26 -12.35 11.50
C LYS A 158 10.83 -13.19 10.29
N LEU A 159 9.82 -12.73 9.55
CA LEU A 159 9.39 -13.42 8.33
C LEU A 159 10.37 -13.24 7.18
N ARG A 160 11.06 -12.10 7.09
CA ARG A 160 12.17 -11.88 6.16
C ARG A 160 13.37 -12.75 6.51
N ASP A 161 13.70 -12.89 7.79
CA ASP A 161 14.78 -13.78 8.24
C ASP A 161 14.46 -15.28 7.97
N ALA A 162 13.20 -15.63 7.79
CA ALA A 162 12.74 -16.97 7.42
C ALA A 162 12.77 -17.25 5.90
N GLU A 163 13.54 -16.49 5.12
CA GLU A 163 13.67 -16.64 3.65
C GLU A 163 14.17 -18.00 3.19
N ASP A 164 14.92 -18.71 4.04
CA ASP A 164 15.40 -20.07 3.76
C ASP A 164 14.26 -21.12 3.78
N MET A 165 13.08 -20.77 4.29
CA MET A 165 11.91 -21.66 4.28
C MET A 165 11.32 -21.74 2.86
N GLN A 166 11.21 -22.95 2.33
CA GLN A 166 10.69 -23.16 0.98
C GLN A 166 9.16 -23.02 0.92
N GLY A 167 8.68 -22.18 0.00
CA GLY A 167 7.30 -22.15 -0.49
C GLY A 167 6.23 -22.19 0.61
N ASP A 168 5.38 -23.22 0.55
CA ASP A 168 4.19 -23.38 1.40
C ASP A 168 4.52 -23.44 2.89
N HIS A 169 5.70 -23.95 3.27
CA HIS A 169 6.10 -23.97 4.68
C HIS A 169 6.25 -22.56 5.26
N ARG A 170 6.68 -21.60 4.44
CA ARG A 170 6.81 -20.21 4.85
C ARG A 170 5.43 -19.56 5.04
N VAL A 171 4.46 -19.90 4.18
CA VAL A 171 3.07 -19.43 4.30
C VAL A 171 2.42 -20.01 5.56
N VAL A 172 2.52 -21.32 5.79
CA VAL A 172 1.99 -21.96 7.01
C VAL A 172 2.68 -21.42 8.27
N PHE A 173 3.98 -21.14 8.21
CA PHE A 173 4.69 -20.47 9.30
C PHE A 173 4.13 -19.07 9.55
N ALA A 174 4.01 -18.25 8.50
CA ALA A 174 3.46 -16.90 8.60
C ALA A 174 2.02 -16.87 9.11
N GLU A 175 1.17 -17.78 8.65
CA GLU A 175 -0.20 -17.92 9.15
C GLU A 175 -0.22 -18.17 10.64
N ASN A 176 0.51 -19.17 11.12
CA ASN A 176 0.53 -19.51 12.54
C ASN A 176 1.15 -18.39 13.38
N PHE A 177 2.20 -17.76 12.85
CA PHE A 177 2.95 -16.72 13.54
C PHE A 177 2.17 -15.40 13.63
N LEU A 178 1.49 -14.99 12.55
CA LEU A 178 0.73 -13.74 12.46
C LEU A 178 -0.75 -13.89 12.84
N ARG A 179 -1.24 -15.11 13.16
CA ARG A 179 -2.67 -15.36 13.40
C ARG A 179 -3.28 -14.42 14.43
N GLY A 180 -2.58 -14.18 15.54
CA GLY A 180 -3.08 -13.31 16.61
C GLY A 180 -3.24 -11.85 16.17
N ASP A 181 -2.30 -11.36 15.36
CA ASP A 181 -2.30 -10.00 14.83
C ASP A 181 -3.36 -9.81 13.74
N MET A 182 -3.36 -10.72 12.76
CA MET A 182 -4.30 -10.69 11.64
C MET A 182 -5.74 -10.94 12.08
N LYS A 183 -5.98 -11.71 13.16
CA LYS A 183 -7.33 -11.90 13.70
C LYS A 183 -7.96 -10.59 14.15
N LYS A 184 -7.19 -9.68 14.75
CA LYS A 184 -7.67 -8.34 15.13
C LYS A 184 -8.09 -7.54 13.89
N ALA A 185 -7.30 -7.63 12.81
CA ALA A 185 -7.64 -6.99 11.54
C ALA A 185 -8.94 -7.56 10.94
N VAL A 186 -9.08 -8.90 10.93
CA VAL A 186 -10.28 -9.59 10.46
C VAL A 186 -11.51 -9.21 11.28
N GLU A 187 -11.38 -9.11 12.60
CA GLU A 187 -12.47 -8.66 13.48
C GLU A 187 -12.90 -7.23 13.15
N LYS A 188 -11.96 -6.33 12.84
CA LYS A 188 -12.29 -4.97 12.44
C LYS A 188 -12.97 -4.91 11.06
N ILE A 189 -12.52 -5.72 10.10
CA ILE A 189 -13.17 -5.85 8.79
C ILE A 189 -14.61 -6.37 8.95
N ARG A 190 -14.81 -7.38 9.81
CA ARG A 190 -16.13 -7.90 10.16
C ARG A 190 -17.01 -6.80 10.75
N GLU A 191 -16.51 -6.05 11.73
CA GLU A 191 -17.24 -4.94 12.35
C GLU A 191 -17.71 -3.93 11.29
N LEU A 192 -16.83 -3.53 10.37
CA LEU A 192 -17.18 -2.59 9.29
C LEU A 192 -18.20 -3.19 8.32
N ASN A 193 -18.08 -4.47 7.97
CA ASN A 193 -19.04 -5.11 7.08
C ASN A 193 -20.43 -5.23 7.73
N GLU A 194 -20.49 -5.61 9.00
CA GLU A 194 -21.74 -5.80 9.74
C GLU A 194 -22.40 -4.49 10.18
N ALA A 195 -21.67 -3.37 10.15
CA ALA A 195 -22.19 -2.03 10.46
C ALA A 195 -22.18 -1.11 9.23
N PRO A 196 -23.22 -1.15 8.37
CA PRO A 196 -23.29 -0.36 7.13
C PRO A 196 -23.05 1.13 7.34
N GLU A 197 -23.56 1.73 8.42
CA GLU A 197 -23.39 3.15 8.72
C GLU A 197 -21.92 3.53 8.97
N LYS A 198 -21.19 2.70 9.72
CA LYS A 198 -19.75 2.89 9.96
C LYS A 198 -18.96 2.76 8.67
N TYR A 199 -19.30 1.76 7.87
CA TYR A 199 -18.70 1.59 6.55
C TYR A 199 -18.95 2.81 5.66
N THR A 200 -20.21 3.27 5.54
CA THR A 200 -20.58 4.47 4.79
C THR A 200 -19.80 5.70 5.27
N GLN A 201 -19.66 5.87 6.60
CA GLN A 201 -18.88 6.96 7.17
C GLN A 201 -17.42 6.93 6.72
N VAL A 202 -16.77 5.76 6.79
CA VAL A 202 -15.40 5.54 6.32
C VAL A 202 -15.29 5.82 4.82
N VAL A 203 -16.17 5.24 4.00
CA VAL A 203 -16.05 5.36 2.54
C VAL A 203 -16.45 6.73 1.97
N SER A 204 -17.17 7.53 2.77
CA SER A 204 -17.52 8.91 2.43
C SER A 204 -16.39 9.91 2.71
N GLN A 205 -15.34 9.50 3.43
CA GLN A 205 -14.18 10.37 3.65
C GLN A 205 -13.45 10.65 2.32
N PRO A 206 -12.85 11.85 2.16
CA PRO A 206 -12.03 12.14 1.00
C PRO A 206 -10.82 11.20 0.96
N LEU A 207 -10.38 10.80 -0.24
CA LEU A 207 -9.22 9.92 -0.41
C LEU A 207 -7.91 10.65 -0.11
N ILE A 208 -7.83 11.93 -0.51
CA ILE A 208 -6.64 12.76 -0.34
C ILE A 208 -6.86 13.71 0.85
N THR A 209 -5.86 13.82 1.71
CA THR A 209 -5.76 14.77 2.83
C THR A 209 -5.12 16.08 2.40
N GLY A 210 -5.41 17.17 3.13
CA GLY A 210 -4.88 18.51 2.86
C GLY A 210 -5.99 19.52 2.54
N GLU A 211 -5.91 20.72 3.12
CA GLU A 211 -6.87 21.80 2.87
C GLU A 211 -6.72 22.38 1.45
N ASP A 212 -5.51 22.27 0.87
CA ASP A 212 -5.20 22.73 -0.47
C ASP A 212 -4.96 21.56 -1.43
N ALA A 213 -6.01 21.18 -2.16
CA ALA A 213 -5.89 20.30 -3.32
C ALA A 213 -4.84 20.81 -4.33
N GLU A 214 -4.51 22.11 -4.30
CA GLU A 214 -3.46 22.74 -5.10
C GLU A 214 -2.03 22.37 -4.67
N GLU A 215 -1.83 22.03 -3.40
CA GLU A 215 -0.53 21.65 -2.84
C GLU A 215 -0.29 20.14 -2.89
N SER A 216 -1.33 19.32 -3.05
CA SER A 216 -1.18 17.87 -3.20
C SER A 216 -0.17 17.52 -4.30
N PHE A 217 0.63 16.47 -4.07
CA PHE A 217 1.56 15.96 -5.07
C PHE A 217 0.85 15.59 -6.38
N PHE A 218 -0.39 15.11 -6.28
CA PHE A 218 -1.22 14.74 -7.42
C PHE A 218 -1.82 15.94 -8.16
N HIS A 219 -1.56 17.16 -7.71
CA HIS A 219 -2.07 18.35 -8.37
C HIS A 219 -1.37 18.58 -9.73
N PRO A 220 -2.12 18.68 -10.85
CA PRO A 220 -1.54 18.83 -12.18
C PRO A 220 -0.59 20.03 -12.33
N LEU A 221 -0.84 21.13 -11.60
CA LEU A 221 0.02 22.30 -11.64
C LEU A 221 1.37 22.06 -10.94
N ARG A 222 1.40 21.28 -9.86
CA ARG A 222 2.65 20.94 -9.17
C ARG A 222 3.54 20.09 -10.08
N ILE A 223 2.96 19.08 -10.73
CA ILE A 223 3.66 18.26 -11.74
C ILE A 223 4.19 19.14 -12.87
N SER A 224 3.35 20.02 -13.42
CA SER A 224 3.74 20.94 -14.50
C SER A 224 4.86 21.90 -14.09
N ARG A 225 4.83 22.40 -12.85
CA ARG A 225 5.88 23.26 -12.27
C ARG A 225 7.20 22.49 -12.14
N SER A 226 7.17 21.24 -11.65
CA SER A 226 8.36 20.40 -11.55
C SER A 226 9.01 20.14 -12.91
N PHE A 227 8.21 19.85 -13.95
CA PHE A 227 8.74 19.73 -15.32
C PHE A 227 9.37 21.02 -15.82
N ARG A 228 8.75 22.17 -15.54
CA ARG A 228 9.29 23.47 -15.94
C ARG A 228 10.67 23.72 -15.33
N ILE A 229 10.85 23.47 -14.03
CA ILE A 229 12.13 23.63 -13.34
C ILE A 229 13.22 22.78 -14.01
N VAL A 230 12.93 21.52 -14.32
CA VAL A 230 13.89 20.63 -15.00
C VAL A 230 14.26 21.15 -16.39
N LEU A 231 13.30 21.70 -17.14
CA LEU A 231 13.55 22.26 -18.47
C LEU A 231 14.43 23.53 -18.39
N GLU A 232 14.14 24.43 -17.44
CA GLU A 232 14.93 25.64 -17.21
C GLU A 232 16.38 25.32 -16.79
N ASP A 233 16.58 24.32 -15.92
CA ASP A 233 17.91 23.83 -15.54
C ASP A 233 18.68 23.28 -16.74
N LEU A 234 18.03 22.51 -17.63
CA LEU A 234 18.66 21.97 -18.83
C LEU A 234 19.06 23.05 -19.83
N GLU A 235 18.23 24.09 -19.99
CA GLU A 235 18.55 25.25 -20.84
C GLU A 235 19.76 26.02 -20.29
N SER A 236 19.86 26.17 -18.97
CA SER A 236 21.00 26.80 -18.32
C SER A 236 22.32 26.04 -18.50
N PHE A 237 22.26 24.70 -18.60
CA PHE A 237 23.44 23.85 -18.83
C PHE A 237 23.92 23.89 -20.28
N ALA A 238 23.04 24.23 -21.22
CA ALA A 238 23.35 24.28 -22.65
C ALA A 238 23.94 25.64 -23.10
N ALA A 239 23.82 26.68 -22.27
CA ALA A 239 24.29 28.04 -22.54
C ALA A 239 25.74 28.27 -22.07
#